data_AF-A0A6L7ZYC9-F1
#
_entry.id   AF-A0A6L7ZYC9-F1
#
_cell.length_a   1.000
_cell.length_b   1.000
_cell.length_c   1.000
_cell.angle_alpha   90.00
_cell.angle_beta   90.00
_cell.angle_gamma   90.00
#
_symmetry.space_group_name_H-M   'P 1'
#
loop_
_entity.id
_entity.type
_entity.pdbx_description
1 polymer ?
#
loop_
_entity_poly.entity_id
_entity_poly.type
_entity_poly.pdbx_seq_one_letter_code
_entity_poly.pdbx_strand_id
1 'polypeptide(L)'
;MPPARTGYSATQIALHWIIAVLVIAQVVLHEGMHAAYREARGGPAATAAESLMADLHVAGGIAVFLLALLRVVLRLRRGAPSPPETEHPALRFAAKAVHFGFYAIILLMPLTGALAWFG
;
A
#
# COMPACT_ATOMS: atom_id res chain seq x y z
N MET A 1 -8.47 -11.13 33.10
CA MET A 1 -8.39 -10.54 31.75
C MET A 1 -6.97 -10.76 31.22
N PRO A 2 -6.77 -11.17 29.95
CA PRO A 2 -5.43 -11.19 29.37
C PRO A 2 -4.83 -9.77 29.45
N PRO A 3 -3.52 -9.63 29.72
CA PRO A 3 -2.89 -8.32 29.81
C PRO A 3 -3.11 -7.53 28.51
N ALA A 4 -3.51 -6.27 28.63
CA ALA A 4 -3.63 -5.35 27.51
C ALA A 4 -2.26 -5.25 26.81
N ARG A 5 -2.22 -5.47 25.48
CA ARG A 5 -0.95 -5.44 24.75
C ARG A 5 -0.43 -4.01 24.68
N THR A 6 0.81 -3.81 25.13
CA THR A 6 1.46 -2.50 25.26
C THR A 6 1.98 -1.91 23.93
N GLY A 7 1.74 -2.56 22.78
CA GLY A 7 2.18 -2.06 21.48
C GLY A 7 2.03 -3.06 20.34
N TYR A 8 2.40 -2.62 19.14
CA TYR A 8 2.53 -3.49 17.97
C TYR A 8 3.76 -4.40 18.11
N SER A 9 3.66 -5.63 17.59
CA SER A 9 4.84 -6.51 17.50
C SER A 9 5.88 -5.97 16.52
N ALA A 10 7.15 -6.36 16.71
CA ALA A 10 8.24 -6.01 15.79
C ALA A 10 7.92 -6.35 14.33
N THR A 11 7.27 -7.49 14.06
CA THR A 11 6.82 -7.89 12.72
C THR A 11 5.77 -6.94 12.14
N GLN A 12 4.82 -6.45 12.94
CA GLN A 12 3.80 -5.49 12.47
C GLN A 12 4.42 -4.13 12.13
N ILE A 13 5.44 -3.72 12.89
CA ILE A 13 6.20 -2.48 12.66
C ILE A 13 7.07 -2.63 11.40
N ALA A 14 7.84 -3.72 11.27
CA ALA A 14 8.67 -3.97 10.10
C ALA A 14 7.83 -4.02 8.81
N LEU A 15 6.74 -4.79 8.80
CA LEU A 15 5.82 -4.81 7.65
C LEU A 15 5.23 -3.44 7.33
N HIS A 16 4.99 -2.59 8.34
CA HIS A 16 4.49 -1.24 8.10
C HIS A 16 5.48 -0.42 7.29
N TRP A 17 6.72 -0.38 7.77
CA TRP A 17 7.76 0.46 7.17
C TRP A 17 8.21 -0.07 5.82
N ILE A 18 8.26 -1.38 5.62
CA ILE A 18 8.53 -1.98 4.29
C ILE A 18 7.46 -1.52 3.29
N ILE A 19 6.18 -1.65 3.63
CA ILE A 19 5.09 -1.22 2.75
C ILE A 19 5.15 0.29 2.51
N ALA A 20 5.42 1.10 3.55
CA ALA A 20 5.51 2.55 3.40
C ALA A 20 6.64 2.97 2.45
N VAL A 21 7.84 2.38 2.58
CA VAL A 21 8.97 2.63 1.68
C VAL A 21 8.63 2.21 0.25
N LEU A 22 8.03 1.04 0.07
CA LEU A 22 7.61 0.58 -1.26
C LEU A 22 6.58 1.54 -1.88
N VAL A 23 5.57 1.99 -1.14
CA VAL A 23 4.58 2.96 -1.61
C VAL A 23 5.25 4.28 -2.02
N ILE A 24 6.21 4.79 -1.24
CA ILE A 24 6.98 5.98 -1.62
C ILE A 24 7.74 5.75 -2.92
N ALA A 25 8.38 4.59 -3.08
CA ALA A 25 9.04 4.23 -4.34
C ALA A 25 8.06 4.20 -5.52
N GLN A 26 6.83 3.67 -5.33
CA GLN A 26 5.80 3.68 -6.37
C GLN A 26 5.41 5.09 -6.83
N VAL A 27 5.34 6.05 -5.90
CA VAL A 27 5.09 7.47 -6.23
C VAL A 27 6.24 8.05 -7.06
N VAL A 28 7.49 7.69 -6.78
CA VAL A 28 8.64 8.15 -7.58
C VAL A 28 8.66 7.51 -8.97
N LEU A 29 8.29 6.23 -9.08
CA LEU A 29 8.34 5.45 -10.31
C LEU A 29 7.17 5.69 -11.28
N HIS A 30 6.21 6.57 -10.94
CA HIS A 30 4.97 6.76 -11.70
C HIS A 30 5.19 7.21 -13.16
N GLU A 31 6.27 7.94 -13.45
CA GLU A 31 6.59 8.42 -14.81
C GLU A 31 6.71 7.27 -15.83
N GLY A 32 7.23 6.11 -15.43
CA GLY A 32 7.29 4.93 -16.29
C GLY A 32 5.89 4.47 -16.75
N MET A 33 4.90 4.54 -15.84
CA MET A 33 3.51 4.21 -16.18
C MET A 33 2.87 5.24 -17.11
N HIS A 34 3.20 6.53 -16.95
CA HIS A 34 2.76 7.57 -17.89
C HIS A 34 3.32 7.36 -19.29
N ALA A 35 4.60 6.99 -19.39
CA ALA A 35 5.25 6.67 -20.66
C ALA A 35 4.63 5.44 -21.33
N ALA A 36 4.44 4.35 -20.58
CA ALA A 36 3.80 3.13 -21.08
C ALA A 36 2.37 3.38 -21.56
N TYR A 37 1.59 4.17 -20.82
CA TYR A 37 0.23 4.55 -21.23
C TYR A 37 0.22 5.40 -22.50
N ARG A 38 1.15 6.36 -22.62
CA ARG A 38 1.31 7.21 -23.81
C ARG A 38 1.66 6.38 -25.04
N GLU A 39 2.61 5.47 -24.92
CA GLU A 39 3.00 4.55 -26.00
C GLU A 39 1.83 3.67 -26.43
N ALA A 40 1.10 3.08 -25.48
CA ALA A 40 -0.08 2.25 -25.77
C ALA A 40 -1.21 3.02 -26.49
N ARG A 41 -1.22 4.36 -26.43
CA ARG A 41 -2.16 5.24 -27.12
C ARG A 41 -1.64 5.77 -28.46
N GLY A 42 -0.56 5.20 -28.99
CA GLY A 42 0.04 5.59 -30.27
C GLY A 42 1.00 6.78 -30.17
N GLY A 43 1.42 7.14 -28.96
CA GLY A 43 2.47 8.14 -28.74
C GLY A 43 3.88 7.59 -29.00
N PRO A 44 4.93 8.40 -28.77
CA PRO A 44 6.31 7.97 -28.91
C PRO A 44 6.63 6.80 -27.98
N ALA A 45 7.53 5.91 -28.42
CA ALA A 45 8.02 4.79 -27.62
C ALA A 45 8.70 5.27 -26.33
N ALA A 46 8.52 4.52 -25.25
CA ALA A 46 9.22 4.77 -23.99
C ALA A 46 10.74 4.58 -24.16
N THR A 47 11.49 5.44 -23.49
CA THR A 47 12.95 5.24 -23.33
C THR A 47 13.23 4.02 -22.46
N ALA A 48 14.44 3.46 -22.55
CA ALA A 48 14.83 2.32 -21.73
C ALA A 48 14.70 2.60 -20.20
N ALA A 49 14.93 3.84 -19.78
CA ALA A 49 14.75 4.24 -18.38
C ALA A 49 13.28 4.26 -17.96
N GLU A 50 12.39 4.80 -18.82
CA GLU A 50 10.95 4.79 -18.57
C GLU A 50 10.38 3.37 -18.53
N SER A 51 10.82 2.48 -19.43
CA SER A 51 10.45 1.06 -19.41
C SER A 51 10.89 0.37 -18.12
N LEU A 52 12.14 0.60 -17.68
CA LEU A 52 12.62 0.05 -16.40
C LEU A 52 11.80 0.60 -15.22
N MET A 53 11.44 1.88 -15.22
CA MET A 53 10.57 2.44 -14.18
C MET A 53 9.18 1.79 -14.18
N ALA A 54 8.60 1.53 -15.34
CA ALA A 54 7.32 0.85 -15.47
C ALA A 54 7.40 -0.59 -14.91
N ASP A 55 8.44 -1.35 -15.27
CA ASP A 55 8.65 -2.71 -14.77
C ASP A 55 8.80 -2.74 -13.24
N LEU A 56 9.61 -1.83 -12.68
CA LEU A 56 9.78 -1.68 -11.23
C LEU A 56 8.49 -1.22 -10.54
N HIS A 57 7.70 -0.36 -11.18
CA HIS A 57 6.38 0.04 -10.68
C HIS A 57 5.44 -1.18 -10.63
N VAL A 58 5.28 -1.91 -11.72
CA VAL A 58 4.40 -3.10 -11.79
C VAL A 58 4.82 -4.15 -10.75
N ALA A 59 6.11 -4.50 -10.69
CA ALA A 59 6.62 -5.48 -9.74
C ALA A 59 6.46 -5.01 -8.27
N GLY A 60 6.75 -3.73 -8.01
CA GLY A 60 6.60 -3.13 -6.68
C GLY A 60 5.14 -3.02 -6.25
N GLY A 61 4.21 -2.70 -7.16
CA GLY A 61 2.78 -2.67 -6.91
C GLY A 61 2.23 -4.05 -6.50
N ILE A 62 2.66 -5.12 -7.18
CA ILE A 62 2.33 -6.50 -6.80
C ILE A 62 2.88 -6.82 -5.40
N ALA A 63 4.14 -6.46 -5.12
CA ALA A 63 4.74 -6.68 -3.81
C ALA A 63 3.98 -5.93 -2.69
N VAL A 64 3.62 -4.67 -2.91
CA VAL A 64 2.80 -3.86 -1.98
C VAL A 64 1.46 -4.55 -1.73
N PHE A 65 0.77 -5.01 -2.76
CA PHE A 65 -0.52 -5.69 -2.63
C PHE A 65 -0.43 -6.95 -1.75
N LEU A 66 0.52 -7.84 -2.05
CA LEU A 66 0.70 -9.09 -1.30
C LEU A 66 1.11 -8.84 0.16
N LEU A 67 2.03 -7.89 0.40
CA LEU A 67 2.44 -7.52 1.75
C LEU A 67 1.31 -6.82 2.52
N ALA A 68 0.48 -6.03 1.86
CA ALA A 68 -0.69 -5.40 2.46
C ALA A 68 -1.75 -6.44 2.86
N LEU A 69 -1.99 -7.46 2.04
CA LEU A 69 -2.85 -8.60 2.42
C LEU A 69 -2.29 -9.31 3.66
N LEU A 70 -0.99 -9.61 3.68
CA LEU A 70 -0.35 -10.20 4.85
C LEU A 70 -0.50 -9.30 6.09
N ARG A 71 -0.35 -7.98 5.93
CA ARG A 71 -0.55 -6.99 7.01
C ARG A 71 -1.98 -7.02 7.55
N VAL A 72 -2.99 -7.11 6.69
CA VAL A 72 -4.40 -7.21 7.09
C VAL A 72 -4.63 -8.51 7.88
N VAL A 73 -4.19 -9.65 7.34
CA VAL A 73 -4.29 -10.95 8.03
C VAL A 73 -3.61 -10.91 9.40
N LEU A 74 -2.42 -10.31 9.48
CA LEU A 74 -1.67 -10.18 10.73
C LEU A 74 -2.40 -9.28 11.74
N ARG A 75 -3.00 -8.17 11.29
CA ARG A 75 -3.82 -7.30 12.14
C ARG A 75 -5.08 -7.99 12.63
N LEU A 76 -5.74 -8.82 11.81
CA LEU A 76 -6.91 -9.59 12.24
C LEU A 76 -6.54 -10.66 13.27
N ARG A 77 -5.41 -11.35 13.09
CA ARG A 77 -4.96 -12.41 14.02
C ARG A 77 -4.37 -11.86 15.33
N ARG A 78 -3.62 -10.76 15.25
CA ARG A 78 -2.90 -10.19 16.42
C ARG A 78 -3.63 -9.00 17.03
N GLY A 79 -4.65 -8.45 16.40
CA GLY A 79 -5.27 -7.21 16.85
C GLY A 79 -4.34 -5.98 16.74
N ALA A 80 -4.85 -4.87 17.25
CA ALA A 80 -4.12 -3.60 17.40
C ALA A 80 -4.17 -3.18 18.88
N PRO A 81 -3.19 -2.37 19.35
CA PRO A 81 -3.26 -1.78 20.68
C PRO A 81 -4.57 -1.03 20.91
N SER A 82 -5.10 -1.08 22.12
CA SER A 82 -6.29 -0.33 22.49
C SER A 82 -6.04 1.18 22.37
N PRO A 83 -6.98 1.97 21.82
CA PRO A 83 -6.87 3.42 21.88
C PRO A 83 -6.90 3.91 23.33
N PRO A 84 -6.32 5.08 23.63
CA PRO A 84 -6.41 5.69 24.96
C PRO A 84 -7.87 5.89 25.39
N GLU A 85 -8.18 5.64 26.67
CA GLU A 85 -9.55 5.78 27.20
C GLU A 85 -10.07 7.23 27.14
N THR A 86 -9.16 8.21 27.09
CA THR A 86 -9.45 9.64 27.02
C THR A 86 -9.58 10.18 25.60
N GLU A 87 -9.50 9.33 24.56
CA GLU A 87 -9.57 9.77 23.17
C GLU A 87 -10.97 10.28 22.78
N HIS A 88 -11.05 11.50 22.24
CA HIS A 88 -12.31 12.11 21.81
C HIS A 88 -12.99 11.26 20.70
N PRO A 89 -14.32 11.00 20.76
CA PRO A 89 -15.00 10.09 19.82
C PRO A 89 -14.81 10.44 18.35
N ALA A 90 -14.76 11.73 18.01
CA ALA A 90 -14.51 12.18 16.64
C ALA A 90 -13.11 11.78 16.12
N LEU A 91 -12.08 11.87 16.97
CA LEU A 91 -10.72 11.47 16.60
C LEU A 91 -10.63 9.96 16.41
N ARG A 92 -11.29 9.20 17.29
CA ARG A 92 -11.40 7.74 17.16
C ARG A 92 -12.10 7.32 15.86
N PHE A 93 -13.13 8.05 15.44
CA PHE A 93 -13.79 7.81 14.14
C PHE A 93 -12.86 8.16 12.98
N ALA A 94 -12.23 9.35 13.00
CA ALA A 94 -11.30 9.78 11.97
C ALA A 94 -10.14 8.80 11.79
N ALA A 95 -9.54 8.32 12.89
CA ALA A 95 -8.48 7.32 12.87
C ALA A 95 -8.93 6.02 12.18
N LYS A 96 -10.13 5.53 12.47
CA LYS A 96 -10.71 4.36 11.78
C LYS A 96 -10.93 4.63 10.30
N ALA A 97 -11.54 5.77 9.96
CA ALA A 97 -11.85 6.13 8.58
C ALA A 97 -10.58 6.21 7.72
N VAL A 98 -9.54 6.89 8.22
CA VAL A 98 -8.22 6.97 7.56
C VAL A 98 -7.59 5.59 7.43
N HIS A 99 -7.65 4.76 8.47
CA HIS A 99 -7.06 3.42 8.44
C HIS A 99 -7.73 2.51 7.41
N PHE A 100 -9.07 2.53 7.34
CA PHE A 100 -9.83 1.79 6.33
C PHE A 100 -9.63 2.36 4.93
N GLY A 101 -9.61 3.69 4.78
CA GLY A 101 -9.34 4.37 3.52
C GLY A 101 -7.98 3.99 2.95
N PHE A 102 -6.93 3.99 3.77
CA PHE A 102 -5.61 3.55 3.34
C PHE A 102 -5.56 2.07 2.96
N TYR A 103 -6.26 1.18 3.69
CA TYR A 103 -6.35 -0.22 3.25
C TYR A 103 -7.04 -0.36 1.90
N ALA A 104 -8.14 0.36 1.68
CA ALA A 104 -8.84 0.34 0.41
C ALA A 104 -7.93 0.82 -0.72
N ILE A 105 -7.27 1.96 -0.56
CA ILE A 105 -6.37 2.52 -1.58
C ILE A 105 -5.20 1.57 -1.88
N ILE A 106 -4.50 1.09 -0.85
CA ILE A 106 -3.31 0.24 -1.00
C ILE A 106 -3.64 -1.13 -1.62
N LEU A 107 -4.87 -1.63 -1.45
CA LEU A 107 -5.28 -2.91 -2.03
C LEU A 107 -5.94 -2.75 -3.41
N LEU A 108 -6.83 -1.77 -3.56
CA LEU A 108 -7.59 -1.59 -4.80
C LEU A 108 -6.74 -1.00 -5.91
N MET A 109 -5.87 -0.02 -5.64
CA MET A 109 -5.06 0.59 -6.69
C MET A 109 -4.15 -0.43 -7.42
N PRO A 110 -3.32 -1.23 -6.74
CA PRO A 110 -2.50 -2.22 -7.42
C PRO A 110 -3.34 -3.30 -8.12
N LEU A 111 -4.50 -3.67 -7.55
CA LEU A 111 -5.41 -4.61 -8.17
C LEU A 111 -5.96 -4.06 -9.49
N THR A 112 -6.45 -2.82 -9.50
CA THR A 112 -6.94 -2.16 -10.72
C THR A 112 -5.82 -1.92 -11.73
N GLY A 113 -4.61 -1.59 -11.27
CA GLY A 113 -3.44 -1.44 -12.13
C GLY A 113 -3.04 -2.76 -12.79
N ALA A 114 -3.01 -3.86 -12.03
CA ALA A 114 -2.74 -5.19 -12.57
C ALA A 114 -3.80 -5.63 -13.58
N LEU A 115 -5.08 -5.36 -13.31
CA LEU A 115 -6.17 -5.64 -14.25
C LEU A 115 -6.01 -4.83 -15.55
N ALA A 116 -5.61 -3.56 -15.46
CA ALA A 116 -5.40 -2.72 -16.63
C ALA A 116 -4.13 -3.10 -17.43
N TRP A 117 -3.13 -3.69 -16.78
CA TRP A 117 -1.85 -4.06 -17.40
C TRP A 117 -1.86 -5.46 -18.01
N PHE A 118 -2.54 -6.42 -17.38
CA PHE A 118 -2.55 -7.83 -17.79
C PHE A 118 -3.88 -8.32 -18.38
N GLY A 119 -4.96 -7.54 -18.27
CA GLY A 119 -6.29 -7.86 -18.80
C GLY A 119 -6.55 -7.19 -20.13
#